data_AF-A0A1C6L0A4-F1
#
_entry.id   AF-A0A1C6L0A4-F1
#
_cell.length_a   1.000
_cell.length_b   1.000
_cell.length_c   1.000
_cell.angle_alpha   90.00
_cell.angle_beta   90.00
_cell.angle_gamma   90.00
#
_symmetry.space_group_name_H-M   'P 1'
#
loop_
_entity.id
_entity.type
_entity.pdbx_description
1 polymer ?
#
loop_
_entity_poly.entity_id
_entity_poly.type
_entity_poly.pdbx_seq_one_letter_code
_entity_poly.pdbx_strand_id
1 'polypeptide(L)' 'MKYYRVKPQYDNKVRYKWNNHGQGVPDSILIANELYTPKEFERLANCPAWFELVEIPKSKIYFCFGARFAA' A
#
# COMPACT_ATOMS: atom_id res chain seq x y z
N MET A 1 -15.04 -3.62 1.17
CA MET A 1 -14.27 -2.66 0.34
C MET A 1 -13.00 -3.36 -0.12
N LYS A 2 -12.59 -3.13 -1.37
CA LYS A 2 -11.36 -3.72 -1.92
C LYS A 2 -10.15 -2.88 -1.50
N TYR A 3 -9.13 -3.56 -1.00
CA TYR A 3 -7.85 -2.97 -0.61
C TYR A 3 -6.70 -3.81 -1.15
N TYR A 4 -5.54 -3.17 -1.30
CA TYR A 4 -4.28 -3.82 -1.63
C TYR A 4 -3.43 -3.84 -0.37
N ARG A 5 -3.30 -5.02 0.25
CA ARG A 5 -2.50 -5.20 1.46
C ARG A 5 -1.05 -5.47 1.09
N VAL A 6 -0.10 -4.81 1.75
CA VAL A 6 1.33 -5.11 1.60
C VAL A 6 1.62 -6.47 2.22
N LYS A 7 2.22 -7.39 1.44
CA LYS A 7 2.65 -8.68 1.99
C LYS A 7 3.77 -8.46 3.02
N PRO A 8 3.73 -9.12 4.20
CA PRO A 8 4.71 -8.91 5.27
C PRO A 8 6.17 -9.10 4.86
N GLN A 9 6.43 -9.95 3.86
CA GLN A 9 7.78 -10.22 3.32
C GLN A 9 8.44 -9.00 2.63
N TYR A 10 7.69 -7.92 2.39
CA TYR A 10 8.21 -6.69 1.79
C TYR A 10 8.23 -5.51 2.79
N ASP A 11 8.14 -5.79 4.09
CA ASP A 11 8.29 -4.78 5.13
C ASP A 11 9.64 -4.04 5.01
N ASN A 12 9.65 -2.75 5.34
CA ASN A 12 10.80 -1.86 5.26
C ASN A 12 11.43 -1.71 3.86
N LYS A 13 10.83 -2.27 2.80
CA LYS A 13 11.28 -2.01 1.43
C LYS A 13 10.91 -0.60 0.99
N VAL A 14 11.67 -0.06 0.05
CA VAL A 14 11.41 1.27 -0.50
C VAL A 14 10.07 1.29 -1.24
N ARG A 15 9.21 2.23 -0.84
CA ARG A 15 7.99 2.61 -1.54
C ARG A 15 8.35 3.61 -2.63
N TYR A 16 7.93 3.32 -3.84
CA TYR A 16 8.10 4.18 -5.01
C TYR A 16 6.75 4.75 -5.44
N LYS A 17 6.73 6.01 -5.84
CA LYS A 17 5.56 6.67 -6.44
C LYS A 17 5.89 7.18 -7.84
N TRP A 18 4.89 7.25 -8.69
CA TRP A 18 5.03 7.90 -9.99
C TRP A 18 5.16 9.43 -9.83
N ASN A 19 6.19 10.02 -10.43
CA ASN A 19 6.28 11.47 -10.60
C ASN A 19 5.54 11.93 -11.87
N ASN A 20 5.47 13.26 -12.08
CA ASN A 20 4.83 13.85 -13.26
C ASN A 20 5.51 13.49 -14.60
N HIS A 21 6.70 12.90 -14.56
CA HIS A 21 7.47 12.45 -15.72
C HIS A 21 7.33 10.94 -15.96
N GLY A 22 6.47 10.24 -15.22
CA GLY A 22 6.27 8.79 -15.35
C GLY A 22 7.44 7.96 -14.83
N GLN A 23 8.26 8.50 -13.93
CA GLN A 23 9.38 7.79 -13.29
C GLN A 23 9.01 7.41 -11.86
N GLY A 24 9.42 6.21 -11.43
CA GLY A 24 9.27 5.75 -10.05
C GLY A 24 10.32 6.41 -9.16
N VAL A 25 9.90 7.35 -8.31
CA VAL A 25 10.78 8.02 -7.34
C VAL A 25 10.58 7.44 -5.95
N PRO A 26 11.66 7.26 -5.16
CA PRO A 26 11.54 6.80 -3.78
C PRO A 26 10.81 7.85 -2.93
N ASP A 27 9.87 7.39 -2.10
CA ASP A 27 9.00 8.26 -1.30
C ASP A 27 9.05 7.92 0.19
N SER A 28 8.96 6.64 0.56
CA SER A 28 9.05 6.19 1.95
C SER A 28 9.41 4.71 2.01
N ILE A 29 9.14 4.05 3.15
CA ILE A 29 9.12 2.59 3.26
C ILE A 29 7.69 2.04 3.07
N LEU A 30 7.60 0.78 2.69
CA LEU A 30 6.41 -0.05 2.79
C LEU A 30 6.28 -0.60 4.21
N ILE A 31 5.06 -0.63 4.73
CA ILE A 31 4.76 -1.17 6.06
C ILE A 31 4.00 -2.48 5.90
N ALA A 32 4.44 -3.54 6.58
CA ALA A 32 3.77 -4.83 6.58
C ALA A 32 2.28 -4.70 6.92
N ASN A 33 1.42 -5.39 6.17
CA ASN A 33 -0.03 -5.40 6.34
C ASN A 33 -0.74 -4.05 6.14
N GLU A 34 -0.03 -3.01 5.70
CA GLU A 34 -0.64 -1.74 5.35
C GLU A 34 -1.60 -1.93 4.16
N LEU A 35 -2.75 -1.27 4.23
CA LEU A 35 -3.81 -1.32 3.25
C LEU A 35 -3.81 -0.08 2.37
N TYR A 36 -3.72 -0.27 1.06
CA TYR A 36 -3.90 0.78 0.07
C TYR A 36 -5.28 0.69 -0.57
N THR A 37 -5.93 1.82 -0.80
CA THR A 37 -7.13 1.88 -1.65
C THR A 37 -6.71 1.69 -3.11
N PRO A 38 -7.65 1.34 -4.01
CA PRO A 38 -7.35 1.23 -5.44
C PRO A 38 -6.69 2.49 -6.02
N LYS A 39 -7.17 3.68 -5.64
CA LYS A 39 -6.62 4.96 -6.11
C LYS A 39 -5.20 5.24 -5.61
N GLU A 40 -4.85 4.81 -4.41
CA GLU A 40 -3.48 4.98 -3.91
C GLU A 40 -2.55 3.94 -4.52
N PHE A 41 -3.04 2.72 -4.73
CA PHE A 41 -2.28 1.67 -5.38
C PHE A 41 -1.90 2.05 -6.82
N GLU A 42 -2.80 2.69 -7.57
CA GLU A 42 -2.51 3.25 -8.91
C GLU A 42 -1.36 4.27 -8.92
N ARG A 43 -1.12 4.95 -7.79
CA ARG A 43 -0.04 5.94 -7.66
C ARG A 43 1.30 5.32 -7.27
N LEU A 44 1.31 4.06 -6.87
CA LEU A 44 2.53 3.33 -6.53
C LEU A 44 3.21 2.83 -7.81
N ALA A 45 4.53 2.98 -7.83
CA ALA A 45 5.40 2.43 -8.88
C ALA A 45 6.05 1.10 -8.46
N ASN A 46 5.58 0.50 -7.36
CA ASN A 46 6.05 -0.80 -6.87
C ASN A 46 5.46 -1.96 -7.67
N CYS A 47 6.12 -3.12 -7.62
CA CYS A 47 5.63 -4.34 -8.27
C CYS A 47 4.27 -4.77 -7.67
N PRO A 48 3.21 -4.96 -8.49
CA PRO A 48 1.90 -5.41 -8.01
C PRO A 48 1.93 -6.72 -7.22
N ALA A 49 2.89 -7.61 -7.51
CA ALA A 49 3.05 -8.89 -6.81
C ALA A 49 3.40 -8.74 -5.33
N TRP A 50 3.82 -7.55 -4.89
CA TRP A 50 4.12 -7.26 -3.49
C TRP A 50 2.87 -7.01 -2.64
N PHE A 51 1.74 -6.86 -3.31
CA PHE A 51 0.46 -6.60 -2.70
C PHE A 51 -0.45 -7.81 -2.90
N GLU A 52 -1.43 -7.94 -2.02
CA GLU A 52 -2.51 -8.90 -2.12
C GLU A 52 -3.84 -8.16 -2.09
N LEU A 53 -4.74 -8.54 -3.00
CA LEU A 53 -6.07 -7.97 -3.04
C LEU A 53 -6.91 -8.61 -1.94
N VAL A 54 -7.41 -7.79 -1.01
CA VAL A 54 -8.23 -8.23 0.12
C VAL A 54 -9.53 -7.45 0.14
N GLU A 55 -10.60 -8.13 0.55
CA GLU A 55 -11.88 -7.50 0.79
C GLU A 55 -12.13 -7.37 2.29
N ILE A 56 -12.13 -6.13 2.78
CA ILE A 56 -12.29 -5.82 4.20
C ILE A 56 -13.47 -4.85 4.36
N PRO A 57 -14.39 -5.10 5.30
CA PRO A 57 -15.46 -4.15 5.61
C PRO A 57 -14.86 -2.89 6.26
N LYS A 58 -15.42 -1.72 5.95
CA LYS A 58 -14.92 -0.43 6.46
C LYS A 58 -14.91 -0.36 7.99
N SER A 59 -15.80 -1.10 8.66
CA SER A 59 -15.86 -1.21 10.12
C SER A 59 -14.65 -1.89 10.75
N LYS A 60 -13.88 -2.66 9.98
CA LYS A 60 -12.65 -3.33 10.41
C LYS A 60 -11.39 -2.61 9.96
N ILE A 61 -11.50 -1.35 9.52
CA ILE A 61 -10.33 -0.55 9.14
C ILE A 61 -10.02 0.40 10.29
N TYR A 62 -8.76 0.39 10.72
CA TYR A 62 -8.24 1.38 11.66
C TYR A 62 -6.99 2.05 11.11
N PHE A 63 -6.62 3.18 11.70
CA PHE A 63 -5.42 3.93 11.35
C PHE A 63 -4.42 3.88 12.49
N CYS A 64 -3.16 3.63 12.17
CA CYS A 64 -2.04 3.66 13.12
C CYS A 64 -0.87 4.36 12.45
N PHE A 65 -0.30 5.39 13.09
CA PHE A 65 0.81 6.17 12.55
C PHE A 65 0.62 6.68 11.11
N GLY A 66 -0.61 7.04 10.74
CA GLY A 66 -0.95 7.54 9.40
C GLY A 66 -1.12 6.46 8.32
N ALA A 67 -0.95 5.18 8.66
CA ALA A 67 -1.18 4.03 7.79
C ALA A 67 -2.51 3.31 8.12
N ARG A 68 -3.10 2.61 7.14
CA ARG A 68 -4.36 1.86 7.31
C ARG A 68 -4.10 0.37 7.51
N PHE A 69 -4.82 -0.23 8.44
CA PHE A 69 -4.70 -1.65 8.78
C PHE A 69 -6.07 -2.31 8.97
N ALA A 70 -6.07 -3.63 8.98
CA ALA A 70 -7.24 -4.46 9.26
C ALA A 70 -7.26 -4.85 10.75
N ALA A 71 -8.35 -4.56 11.45
CA ALA A 71 -8.63 -4.99 12.83
C ALA A 71 -9.19 -6.41 12.92
#